data_AF-A0A932M2T4-F1
#
_entry.id   AF-A0A932M2T4-F1
#
_cell.length_a   1.000
_cell.length_b   1.000
_cell.length_c   1.000
_cell.angle_alpha   90.00
_cell.angle_beta   90.00
_cell.angle_gamma   90.00
#
_symmetry.space_group_name_H-M   'P 1'
#
loop_
_entity.id
_entity.type
_entity.pdbx_description
1 polymer ?
#
loop_
_entity_poly.entity_id
_entity_poly.type
_entity_poly.pdbx_seq_one_letter_code
_entity_poly.pdbx_strand_id
1 'polypeptide(L)' 'MSGLSSGGGSASGRKKRQKDILTALAELGGEATTRQIAEKTGLNVNGVSQSLGAYSMRDHVECLGGKGGECRWKLK' A
#
# COMPACT_ATOMS: atom_id res chain seq x y z
N MET A 1 -19.20 -35.34 -16.34
CA MET A 1 -18.90 -34.95 -14.95
C MET A 1 -17.53 -34.30 -14.95
N SER A 2 -17.47 -33.07 -14.42
CA SER A 2 -16.32 -32.43 -13.78
C SER A 2 -15.06 -32.19 -14.65
N GLY A 3 -14.49 -31.00 -14.79
CA GLY A 3 -14.60 -29.85 -13.90
C GLY A 3 -14.20 -28.55 -14.60
N LEU A 4 -14.83 -27.50 -14.10
CA LEU A 4 -14.41 -26.12 -14.27
C LEU A 4 -12.99 -25.96 -13.72
N SER A 5 -12.11 -25.34 -14.49
CA SER A 5 -10.93 -24.69 -13.92
C SER A 5 -11.04 -23.20 -14.23
N SER A 6 -11.55 -22.50 -13.22
CA SER A 6 -11.86 -21.09 -13.21
C SER A 6 -10.59 -20.24 -13.19
N GLY A 7 -10.52 -19.27 -14.11
CA GLY A 7 -10.17 -17.89 -13.78
C GLY A 7 -8.75 -17.58 -13.30
N GLY A 8 -7.81 -17.43 -14.24
CA GLY A 8 -6.58 -16.67 -14.03
C GLY A 8 -6.85 -15.16 -13.97
N GLY A 9 -7.21 -14.65 -12.79
CA GLY A 9 -7.44 -13.22 -12.55
C GLY A 9 -6.14 -12.41 -12.49
N SER A 10 -5.95 -11.53 -13.47
CA SER A 10 -4.95 -10.44 -13.57
C SER A 10 -4.21 -10.02 -12.29
N ALA A 11 -2.95 -10.44 -12.18
CA ALA A 11 -2.00 -10.03 -11.14
C ALA A 11 -1.31 -8.66 -11.41
N SER A 12 -1.68 -7.97 -12.50
CA SER A 12 -0.96 -6.80 -13.02
C SER A 12 -1.33 -5.47 -12.33
N GLY A 13 -2.58 -5.27 -11.90
CA GLY A 13 -3.02 -4.00 -11.30
C GLY A 13 -2.52 -3.74 -9.87
N ARG A 14 -2.47 -4.80 -9.04
CA ARG A 14 -2.02 -4.69 -7.63
C ARG A 14 -0.54 -4.28 -7.51
N LYS A 15 0.31 -4.79 -8.41
CA LYS A 15 1.75 -4.50 -8.42
C LYS A 15 2.06 -3.06 -8.82
N LYS A 16 1.27 -2.47 -9.73
CA LYS A 16 1.43 -1.07 -10.14
C LYS A 16 1.12 -0.12 -8.98
N ARG A 17 -0.06 -0.30 -8.37
CA ARG A 17 -0.50 0.48 -7.20
C ARG A 17 0.49 0.39 -6.03
N GLN A 18 1.05 -0.80 -5.81
CA GLN A 18 2.11 -1.02 -4.82
C GLN A 18 3.32 -0.12 -5.05
N LYS A 19 3.82 -0.11 -6.29
CA LYS A 19 4.98 0.68 -6.67
C LYS A 19 4.68 2.17 -6.50
N ASP A 20 3.48 2.63 -6.87
CA ASP A 20 3.07 4.02 -6.71
C ASP A 20 3.07 4.45 -5.23
N ILE A 21 2.58 3.62 -4.32
CA ILE A 21 2.56 3.88 -2.88
C ILE A 21 3.98 3.99 -2.30
N LEU A 22 4.86 3.04 -2.62
CA LEU A 22 6.25 3.05 -2.14
C LEU A 22 7.04 4.22 -2.72
N THR A 23 6.82 4.53 -4.01
CA THR A 23 7.44 5.69 -4.66
C THR A 23 6.99 6.97 -4.00
N ALA A 24 5.68 7.15 -3.78
CA ALA A 24 5.16 8.33 -3.11
C ALA A 24 5.70 8.49 -1.69
N LEU A 25 5.84 7.39 -0.93
CA LEU A 25 6.45 7.42 0.40
C LEU A 25 7.93 7.83 0.35
N ALA A 26 8.69 7.32 -0.63
CA ALA A 26 10.08 7.73 -0.84
C ALA A 26 10.18 9.21 -1.22
N GLU A 27 9.32 9.70 -2.11
CA GLU A 27 9.26 11.10 -2.52
C GLU A 27 8.73 12.05 -1.43
N LEU A 28 8.12 11.53 -0.36
CA LEU A 28 7.71 12.30 0.81
C LEU A 28 8.83 12.36 1.88
N GLY A 29 10.03 11.85 1.56
CA GLY A 29 11.19 11.85 2.45
C GLY A 29 11.35 10.56 3.24
N GLY A 30 10.69 9.48 2.82
CA GLY A 30 10.80 8.17 3.48
C GLY A 30 9.96 8.02 4.73
N GLU A 31 9.26 9.06 5.18
CA GLU A 31 8.31 9.03 6.29
C GLU A 31 7.07 9.87 5.95
N ALA A 32 5.89 9.27 6.00
CA ALA A 32 4.64 9.99 5.73
C ALA A 32 3.44 9.32 6.39
N THR A 33 2.37 10.10 6.61
CA THR A 33 1.08 9.55 7.03
C THR A 33 0.35 8.88 5.88
N THR A 34 -0.51 7.93 6.21
CA THR A 34 -1.42 7.28 5.23
C THR A 34 -2.17 8.30 4.37
N ARG A 35 -2.64 9.39 5.00
CA ARG A 35 -3.34 10.49 4.32
C ARG A 35 -2.45 11.21 3.30
N GLN A 36 -1.22 11.58 3.68
CA GLN A 36 -0.29 12.23 2.76
C GLN A 36 0.06 11.35 1.55
N ILE A 37 0.27 10.05 1.78
CA ILE A 37 0.55 9.09 0.69
C ILE A 37 -0.67 8.98 -0.23
N ALA A 38 -1.88 8.91 0.34
CA ALA A 38 -3.13 8.88 -0.40
C ALA A 38 -3.34 10.14 -1.26
N GLU A 39 -3.10 11.32 -0.69
CA GLU A 39 -3.16 12.60 -1.40
C GLU A 39 -2.15 12.65 -2.55
N LYS A 40 -0.91 12.20 -2.33
CA LYS A 40 0.14 12.19 -3.36
C LYS A 40 -0.12 11.20 -4.49
N THR A 41 -0.69 10.04 -4.17
CA THR A 41 -0.98 8.98 -5.15
C THR A 41 -2.36 9.12 -5.80
N GLY A 42 -3.21 10.02 -5.32
CA GLY A 42 -4.62 10.09 -5.72
C GLY A 42 -5.44 8.85 -5.33
N LEU A 43 -4.95 8.07 -4.36
CA LEU A 43 -5.61 6.84 -3.91
C LEU A 43 -6.48 7.09 -2.67
N ASN A 44 -7.40 6.17 -2.39
CA ASN A 44 -8.18 6.21 -1.16
C ASN A 44 -7.33 5.81 0.06
N VAL A 45 -7.42 6.59 1.15
CA VAL A 45 -6.73 6.37 2.44
C VAL A 45 -6.89 4.94 2.96
N ASN A 46 -8.09 4.35 2.89
CA ASN A 46 -8.33 2.98 3.36
C ASN A 46 -7.56 1.95 2.52
N GLY A 47 -7.55 2.13 1.20
CA GLY A 47 -6.81 1.24 0.29
C GLY A 47 -5.30 1.37 0.45
N VAL A 48 -4.81 2.57 0.76
CA VAL A 48 -3.40 2.83 1.08
C VAL A 48 -3.03 2.16 2.41
N SER A 49 -3.84 2.33 3.46
CA SER A 49 -3.65 1.69 4.77
C SER A 49 -3.58 0.17 4.67
N GLN A 50 -4.51 -0.46 3.96
CA GLN A 50 -4.50 -1.92 3.74
C GLN A 50 -3.25 -2.39 2.97
N SER A 51 -2.82 -1.61 1.98
CA SER A 51 -1.61 -1.93 1.21
C SER A 51 -0.36 -1.81 2.07
N LEU A 52 -0.23 -0.73 2.84
CA LEU A 52 0.90 -0.49 3.74
C LEU A 52 0.97 -1.53 4.86
N GLY A 53 -0.17 -1.93 5.43
CA GLY A 53 -0.24 -3.04 6.38
C GLY A 53 0.32 -4.35 5.81
N ALA A 54 0.01 -4.66 4.55
CA ALA A 54 0.57 -5.81 3.86
C ALA A 54 2.09 -5.69 3.59
N TYR A 55 2.61 -4.48 3.39
CA TYR A 55 4.05 -4.24 3.23
C TYR A 55 4.83 -4.28 4.54
N SER A 56 4.19 -3.90 5.64
CA SER A 56 4.79 -4.02 6.97
C SER A 56 5.06 -5.47 7.33
N MET A 57 4.16 -6.38 6.97
CA MET A 57 4.39 -7.83 7.11
C MET A 57 5.55 -8.36 6.23
N ARG A 58 5.97 -7.60 5.21
CA ARG A 58 7.05 -7.98 4.28
C ARG A 58 8.34 -7.20 4.53
N ASP A 59 8.43 -6.49 5.65
CA ASP A 59 9.60 -5.72 6.09
C ASP A 59 10.03 -4.56 5.14
N HIS A 60 9.13 -4.08 4.28
CA HIS A 60 9.44 -2.93 3.40
C HIS A 60 9.15 -1.57 4.06
N VAL A 61 8.19 -1.54 4.99
CA VAL A 61 7.76 -0.32 5.69
C VAL A 61 7.46 -0.64 7.15
N GLU A 62 7.57 0.36 8.01
CA GLU A 62 7.26 0.27 9.43
C GLU A 62 6.17 1.30 9.77
N CYS A 63 5.06 0.89 10.41
CA CYS A 63 4.17 1.91 11.02
C CYS A 63 4.77 2.32 12.37
N LEU A 64 5.11 3.60 12.47
CA LEU A 64 5.60 4.26 13.69
C LEU A 64 4.47 4.54 14.70
N GLY A 65 3.24 4.16 14.37
CA GLY A 65 2.04 4.37 15.16
C GLY A 65 1.15 5.49 14.66
N GLY A 66 -0.05 5.53 15.22
CA GLY A 66 -1.14 6.46 14.85
C GLY A 66 -2.49 5.74 14.82
N LYS A 67 -3.57 6.50 14.68
CA LYS A 67 -4.94 5.97 14.59
C LYS A 67 -5.50 6.23 13.19
N GLY A 68 -5.87 5.17 12.47
CA GLY A 68 -6.48 5.29 11.14
C GLY A 68 -5.60 6.02 10.11
N GLY A 69 -6.17 6.99 9.38
CA GLY A 69 -5.49 7.76 8.33
C GLY A 69 -4.26 8.56 8.79
N GLU A 70 -4.03 8.63 10.10
CA GLU A 70 -2.88 9.28 10.73
C GLU A 70 -1.75 8.30 11.08
N CYS A 71 -1.85 6.99 10.76
CA CYS A 71 -0.70 6.05 10.90
C CYS A 71 0.46 6.63 10.08
N ARG A 72 1.59 6.85 10.75
CA ARG A 72 2.85 7.27 10.13
C ARG A 72 3.61 6.04 9.69
N TRP A 73 4.02 6.03 8.43
CA TRP A 73 4.77 4.96 7.82
C TRP A 73 6.16 5.43 7.47
N LYS A 74 7.13 4.58 7.72
CA LYS A 74 8.53 4.81 7.38
C LYS A 74 9.02 3.73 6.43
N LEU A 75 9.75 4.10 5.39
CA LEU A 75 10.49 3.15 4.55
C LEU A 75 11.66 2.57 5.35
N LYS A 76 11.82 1.24 5.27
CA LYS A 76 13.02 0.57 5.74
C LYS A 76 14.12 0.58 4.68
#